data_AF-A0A2H0B5F7-F1
#
_entry.id   AF-A0A2H0B5F7-F1
#
_cell.length_a   1.000
_cell.length_b   1.000
_cell.length_c   1.000
_cell.angle_alpha   90.00
_cell.angle_beta   90.00
_cell.angle_gamma   90.00
#
_symmetry.space_group_name_H-M   'P 1'
#
loop_
_entity.id
_entity.type
_entity.pdbx_description
1 polymer ?
#
loop_
_entity_poly.entity_id
_entity_poly.type
_entity_poly.pdbx_seq_one_letter_code
_entity_poly.pdbx_strand_id
1 'polypeptide(L)'
;MQAIALFLLAGLGLDYLYDICKKYKIYFWLSFVLFVYPNLILTGQILTNTTKAQLPAIERWQYIEGWPSGYGIKEVIDYLNNQSKEKAITVLVEDITLTPATFGLELRNATIKTAIHANQSEFPYENLDKNQENYLVIVNNDMVNNDWPLKLVLQSPRIGNKSWIKVYKITI
;
A
#
# COMPACT_ATOMS: atom_id res chain seq x y z
N MET A 1 24.49 15.12 41.80
CA MET A 1 24.22 16.57 42.03
C MET A 1 23.63 17.27 40.79
N GLN A 2 24.09 16.99 39.56
CA GLN A 2 23.59 17.63 38.33
C GLN A 2 22.11 17.36 38.02
N ALA A 3 21.60 16.16 38.27
CA ALA A 3 20.19 15.82 38.02
C ALA A 3 19.19 16.65 38.86
N ILE A 4 19.57 16.98 40.11
CA ILE A 4 18.71 17.78 41.01
C ILE A 4 18.54 19.21 40.48
N ALA A 5 19.61 19.81 39.94
CA ALA A 5 19.54 21.13 39.34
C ALA A 5 18.65 21.15 38.08
N LEU A 6 18.69 20.10 37.28
CA LEU A 6 17.80 19.94 36.11
C LEU A 6 16.32 19.83 36.50
N PHE A 7 16.00 19.08 37.56
CA PHE A 7 14.62 18.98 38.04
C PHE A 7 14.09 20.31 38.60
N LEU A 8 14.92 21.08 39.30
CA LEU A 8 14.55 22.41 39.79
C LEU A 8 14.32 23.41 38.65
N LEU A 9 15.18 23.38 37.62
CA LEU A 9 15.00 24.20 36.41
C LEU A 9 13.74 23.79 35.62
N ALA A 10 13.46 22.50 35.51
CA ALA A 10 12.23 22.01 34.90
C ALA A 10 10.99 22.47 35.68
N GLY A 11 11.04 22.40 37.01
CA GLY A 11 9.96 22.89 37.88
C GLY A 11 9.69 24.38 37.71
N LEU A 12 10.74 25.22 37.74
CA LEU A 12 10.62 26.66 37.50
C LEU A 12 10.13 26.99 36.09
N GLY A 13 10.59 26.23 35.09
CA GLY A 13 10.13 26.37 33.71
C GLY A 13 8.64 26.04 33.57
N LEU A 14 8.17 24.97 34.23
CA LEU A 14 6.76 24.59 34.24
C LEU A 14 5.89 25.62 34.96
N ASP A 15 6.36 26.16 36.08
CA ASP A 15 5.65 27.19 36.85
C ASP A 15 5.52 28.50 36.05
N TYR A 16 6.62 28.92 35.40
CA TYR A 16 6.60 30.08 34.50
C TYR A 16 5.67 29.88 33.30
N LEU A 17 5.69 28.69 32.68
CA LEU A 17 4.77 28.33 31.60
C LEU A 17 3.32 28.33 32.08
N TYR A 18 3.05 27.84 33.29
CA TYR A 18 1.72 27.84 33.90
C TYR A 18 1.19 29.27 34.04
N ASP A 19 1.99 30.20 34.54
CA ASP A 19 1.60 31.61 34.70
C ASP A 19 1.34 32.30 33.35
N ILE A 20 2.17 32.04 32.34
CA ILE A 20 1.93 32.51 30.96
C ILE A 20 0.60 31.95 30.44
N CYS A 21 0.37 30.65 30.59
CA CYS A 21 -0.85 29.99 30.13
C CYS A 21 -2.08 30.53 30.86
N LYS A 22 -1.97 30.88 32.15
CA LYS A 22 -3.06 31.49 32.93
C LYS A 22 -3.35 32.91 32.48
N LYS A 23 -2.31 33.72 32.26
CA LYS A 23 -2.43 35.11 31.77
C LYS A 23 -2.99 35.18 30.35
N TYR A 24 -2.61 34.24 29.49
CA TYR A 24 -3.01 34.19 28.08
C TYR A 24 -3.92 33.00 27.77
N LYS A 25 -4.78 32.61 28.71
CA LYS A 25 -5.62 31.40 28.65
C LYS A 25 -6.35 31.24 27.31
N ILE A 26 -6.90 32.32 26.78
CA ILE A 26 -7.61 32.29 25.49
C ILE A 26 -6.66 31.99 24.32
N TYR A 27 -5.48 32.59 24.28
CA TYR A 27 -4.47 32.35 23.24
C TYR A 27 -3.85 30.96 23.35
N PHE A 28 -3.70 30.45 24.59
CA PHE A 28 -3.27 29.07 24.82
C PHE A 28 -4.28 28.08 24.23
N TRP A 29 -5.57 28.22 24.55
CA TRP A 29 -6.61 27.35 23.99
C TRP A 29 -6.74 27.51 22.47
N LEU A 30 -6.64 28.74 21.95
CA LEU A 30 -6.67 29.01 20.52
C LEU A 30 -5.50 28.34 19.79
N SER A 31 -4.29 28.44 20.34
CA SER A 31 -3.10 27.72 19.85
C SER A 31 -3.29 26.21 19.90
N PHE A 32 -3.81 25.67 21.01
CA PHE A 32 -4.09 24.25 21.15
C PHE A 32 -5.09 23.77 20.09
N VAL A 33 -6.18 24.49 19.88
CA VAL A 33 -7.21 24.16 18.89
C VAL A 33 -6.70 24.26 17.46
N LEU A 34 -5.82 25.23 17.16
CA LEU A 34 -5.28 25.43 15.82
C LEU A 34 -4.15 24.45 15.48
N PHE A 35 -3.27 24.13 16.43
CA PHE A 35 -2.05 23.38 16.15
C PHE A 35 -2.03 21.98 16.74
N VAL A 36 -2.60 21.76 17.93
CA VAL A 36 -2.49 20.46 18.61
C VAL A 36 -3.68 19.56 18.25
N TYR A 37 -4.89 20.10 18.33
CA TYR A 37 -6.11 19.32 18.14
C TYR A 37 -6.22 18.63 16.76
N PRO A 38 -5.92 19.27 15.62
CA PRO A 38 -5.98 18.60 14.32
C PRO A 38 -4.95 17.47 14.19
N ASN A 39 -3.77 17.65 14.78
CA ASN A 39 -2.72 16.63 14.81
C ASN A 39 -3.13 15.43 15.66
N LEU A 40 -3.77 15.65 16.82
CA LEU A 40 -4.30 14.54 17.63
C LEU A 40 -5.35 13.72 16.88
N ILE A 41 -6.22 14.37 16.11
CA ILE A 41 -7.18 13.68 15.24
C ILE A 41 -6.45 12.85 14.17
N LEU A 42 -5.51 13.46 13.45
CA LEU A 42 -4.76 12.78 12.40
C LEU A 42 -3.97 11.58 12.94
N THR A 43 -3.25 11.74 14.05
CA THR A 43 -2.53 10.66 14.72
C THR A 43 -3.49 9.56 15.16
N GLY A 44 -4.62 9.92 15.76
CA GLY A 44 -5.66 8.95 16.14
C GLY A 44 -6.18 8.17 14.94
N GLN A 45 -6.42 8.84 13.81
CA GLN A 45 -6.82 8.19 12.56
C GLN A 45 -5.74 7.26 12.02
N ILE A 46 -4.47 7.68 11.98
CA ILE A 46 -3.36 6.83 11.51
C ILE A 46 -3.22 5.57 12.37
N LEU A 47 -3.35 5.67 13.69
CA LEU A 47 -3.19 4.53 14.59
C LEU A 47 -4.38 3.56 14.57
N THR A 48 -5.60 4.05 14.34
CA THR A 48 -6.81 3.23 14.46
C THR A 48 -7.44 2.84 13.13
N ASN A 49 -7.36 3.73 12.13
CA ASN A 49 -7.94 3.51 10.81
C ASN A 49 -7.27 4.44 9.78
N THR A 50 -6.11 4.02 9.27
CA THR A 50 -5.34 4.75 8.26
C THR A 50 -6.17 5.10 7.03
N THR A 51 -7.13 4.27 6.62
CA THR A 51 -7.98 4.53 5.45
C THR A 51 -8.86 5.78 5.57
N LYS A 52 -9.14 6.24 6.80
CA LYS A 52 -9.91 7.47 7.08
C LYS A 52 -9.01 8.68 7.38
N ALA A 53 -7.70 8.50 7.48
CA ALA A 53 -6.77 9.59 7.77
C ALA A 53 -6.83 10.66 6.67
N GLN A 54 -6.88 11.92 7.08
CA GLN A 54 -6.82 13.08 6.19
C GLN A 54 -5.38 13.36 5.77
N LEU A 55 -4.79 12.43 5.01
CA LEU A 55 -3.44 12.56 4.48
C LEU A 55 -3.41 13.52 3.28
N PRO A 56 -2.29 14.23 3.06
CA PRO A 56 -2.00 14.86 1.78
C PRO A 56 -2.18 13.88 0.61
N ALA A 57 -2.61 14.38 -0.54
CA ALA A 57 -2.97 13.54 -1.68
C ALA A 57 -1.86 12.54 -2.09
N ILE A 58 -0.61 12.97 -2.06
CA ILE A 58 0.54 12.11 -2.41
C ILE A 58 0.75 10.98 -1.40
N GLU A 59 0.63 11.26 -0.10
CA GLU A 59 0.75 10.26 0.96
C GLU A 59 -0.43 9.29 0.91
N ARG A 60 -1.65 9.80 0.71
CA ARG A 60 -2.83 8.97 0.52
C ARG A 60 -2.68 8.03 -0.66
N TRP A 61 -2.16 8.53 -1.78
CA TRP A 61 -1.87 7.70 -2.95
C TRP A 61 -0.82 6.63 -2.62
N GLN A 62 0.27 6.99 -1.94
CA GLN A 62 1.33 6.04 -1.64
C GLN A 62 0.91 4.95 -0.65
N TYR A 63 0.18 5.29 0.40
CA TYR A 63 -0.12 4.37 1.50
C TYR A 63 -1.49 3.70 1.43
N ILE A 64 -2.43 4.21 0.63
CA ILE A 64 -3.83 3.76 0.65
C ILE A 64 -4.37 3.44 -0.75
N GLU A 65 -4.24 4.38 -1.70
CA GLU A 65 -5.02 4.30 -2.95
C GLU A 65 -4.24 3.78 -4.16
N GLY A 66 -2.92 3.96 -4.18
CA GLY A 66 -2.05 3.69 -5.32
C GLY A 66 -1.41 2.32 -5.29
N TRP A 67 -0.65 2.02 -6.34
CA TRP A 67 0.06 0.75 -6.48
C TRP A 67 1.04 0.38 -5.35
N PRO A 68 1.73 1.32 -4.66
CA PRO A 68 2.67 0.93 -3.61
C PRO A 68 2.00 0.62 -2.26
N SER A 69 0.68 0.81 -2.14
CA SER A 69 -0.06 0.66 -0.87
C SER A 69 -0.20 -0.78 -0.37
N GLY A 70 0.02 -1.77 -1.24
CA GLY A 70 -0.16 -3.20 -0.93
C GLY A 70 -1.62 -3.68 -0.84
N TYR A 71 -2.60 -2.78 -0.84
CA TYR A 71 -4.02 -3.17 -0.90
C TYR A 71 -4.33 -3.89 -2.21
N GLY A 72 -5.22 -4.87 -2.14
CA GLY A 72 -5.62 -5.70 -3.27
C GLY A 72 -4.74 -6.92 -3.52
N ILE A 73 -3.51 -6.96 -2.97
CA ILE A 73 -2.56 -8.07 -3.19
C ILE A 73 -3.08 -9.35 -2.55
N LYS A 74 -3.65 -9.26 -1.34
CA LYS A 74 -4.17 -10.43 -0.62
C LYS A 74 -5.25 -11.15 -1.43
N GLU A 75 -6.19 -10.41 -2.00
CA GLU A 75 -7.29 -10.96 -2.81
C GLU A 75 -6.75 -11.67 -4.06
N VAL A 76 -5.69 -11.13 -4.66
CA VAL A 76 -5.01 -11.75 -5.81
C VAL A 76 -4.28 -13.02 -5.40
N ILE A 77 -3.56 -13.00 -4.28
CA ILE A 77 -2.89 -14.18 -3.71
C ILE A 77 -3.91 -15.26 -3.39
N ASP A 78 -5.00 -14.92 -2.70
CA ASP A 78 -6.05 -15.86 -2.31
C ASP A 78 -6.69 -16.51 -3.55
N TYR A 79 -6.95 -15.71 -4.59
CA TYR A 79 -7.46 -16.21 -5.87
C TYR A 79 -6.47 -17.19 -6.54
N LEU A 80 -5.20 -16.81 -6.69
CA LEU A 80 -4.18 -17.63 -7.35
C LEU A 80 -3.83 -18.89 -6.55
N ASN A 81 -3.82 -18.80 -5.21
CA ASN A 81 -3.69 -19.96 -4.34
C ASN A 81 -4.87 -20.93 -4.51
N ASN A 82 -6.09 -20.43 -4.70
CA ASN A 82 -7.22 -21.29 -5.04
C ASN A 82 -7.05 -21.98 -6.41
N GLN A 83 -6.57 -21.28 -7.43
CA GLN A 83 -6.31 -21.88 -8.75
C GLN A 83 -5.20 -22.93 -8.71
N SER A 84 -4.19 -22.72 -7.86
CA SER A 84 -3.03 -23.63 -7.75
C SER A 84 -3.23 -24.83 -6.82
N LYS A 85 -4.41 -25.00 -6.23
CA LYS A 85 -4.72 -26.16 -5.36
C LYS A 85 -4.68 -27.49 -6.11
N GLU A 86 -5.19 -27.51 -7.33
CA GLU A 86 -5.33 -28.75 -8.11
C GLU A 86 -4.14 -29.01 -9.03
N LYS A 87 -3.55 -27.95 -9.59
CA LYS A 87 -2.43 -28.02 -10.53
C LYS A 87 -1.48 -26.86 -10.30
N ALA A 88 -0.19 -27.10 -10.54
CA ALA A 88 0.79 -26.02 -10.53
C ALA A 88 0.47 -25.00 -11.63
N ILE A 89 0.64 -23.72 -11.31
CA ILE A 89 0.40 -22.60 -12.22
C ILE A 89 1.68 -21.81 -12.45
N THR A 90 1.77 -21.12 -13.57
CA THR A 90 2.81 -20.11 -13.81
C THR A 90 2.17 -18.72 -13.69
N VAL A 91 2.79 -17.84 -12.91
CA VAL A 91 2.32 -16.47 -12.70
C VAL A 91 3.39 -15.51 -13.18
N LEU A 92 3.06 -14.78 -14.25
CA LEU A 92 3.80 -13.66 -14.77
C LEU A 92 3.41 -12.41 -13.97
N VAL A 93 4.37 -11.78 -13.30
CA VAL A 93 4.14 -10.59 -12.46
C VAL A 93 4.85 -9.40 -13.09
N GLU A 94 4.14 -8.27 -13.20
CA GLU A 94 4.72 -7.01 -13.65
C GLU A 94 5.98 -6.64 -12.83
N ASP A 95 7.07 -6.29 -13.53
CA ASP A 95 8.34 -5.91 -12.89
C ASP A 95 8.26 -4.54 -12.22
N ILE A 96 7.72 -4.52 -11.01
CA ILE A 96 7.62 -3.33 -10.16
C ILE A 96 8.13 -3.67 -8.77
N THR A 97 9.24 -3.02 -8.41
CA THR A 97 9.87 -3.05 -7.08
C THR A 97 10.03 -4.47 -6.52
N LEU A 98 9.20 -4.85 -5.53
CA LEU A 98 9.25 -6.14 -4.83
C LEU A 98 8.06 -7.04 -5.15
N THR A 99 7.20 -6.63 -6.10
CA THR A 99 5.97 -7.33 -6.41
C THR A 99 6.20 -8.81 -6.75
N PRO A 100 7.13 -9.18 -7.66
CA PRO A 100 7.39 -10.60 -7.94
C PRO A 100 7.85 -11.38 -6.69
N ALA A 101 8.67 -10.76 -5.84
CA ALA A 101 9.13 -11.38 -4.59
C ALA A 101 7.98 -11.62 -3.60
N THR A 102 7.05 -10.65 -3.45
CA THR A 102 5.86 -10.81 -2.62
C THR A 102 5.02 -12.00 -3.07
N PHE A 103 4.76 -12.12 -4.38
CA PHE A 103 4.01 -13.27 -4.91
C PHE A 103 4.77 -14.59 -4.74
N GLY A 104 6.10 -14.58 -4.91
CA GLY A 104 6.94 -15.77 -4.71
C GLY A 104 7.01 -16.29 -3.28
N LEU A 105 6.84 -15.42 -2.29
CA LEU A 105 6.80 -15.82 -0.88
C LEU A 105 5.43 -16.38 -0.46
N GLU A 106 4.35 -15.88 -1.06
CA GLU A 106 2.98 -16.17 -0.62
C GLU A 106 2.28 -17.27 -1.43
N LEU A 107 2.69 -17.48 -2.69
CA LEU A 107 2.13 -18.52 -3.55
C LEU A 107 2.88 -19.85 -3.36
N ARG A 108 2.15 -20.89 -2.97
CA ARG A 108 2.75 -22.18 -2.55
C ARG A 108 3.03 -23.13 -3.71
N ASN A 109 2.17 -23.13 -4.73
CA ASN A 109 2.23 -24.06 -5.87
C ASN A 109 2.24 -23.29 -7.20
N ALA A 110 3.11 -22.29 -7.29
CA ALA A 110 3.23 -21.45 -8.47
C ALA A 110 4.70 -21.20 -8.84
N THR A 111 4.97 -21.22 -10.14
CA THR A 111 6.23 -20.72 -10.70
C THR A 111 6.07 -19.23 -10.96
N ILE A 112 6.83 -18.38 -10.25
CA ILE A 112 6.80 -16.94 -10.48
C ILE A 112 7.84 -16.56 -11.50
N LYS A 113 7.41 -15.83 -12.52
CA LYS A 113 8.29 -15.27 -13.54
C LYS A 113 7.99 -13.78 -13.67
N THR A 114 9.02 -13.00 -13.90
CA THR A 114 8.88 -11.57 -14.07
C THR A 114 8.45 -11.28 -15.51
N ALA A 115 7.33 -10.57 -15.68
CA ALA A 115 6.95 -9.99 -16.95
C ALA A 115 7.69 -8.67 -17.12
N ILE A 116 8.51 -8.56 -18.17
CA ILE A 116 9.11 -7.30 -18.55
C ILE A 116 7.95 -6.35 -18.93
N HIS A 117 7.99 -5.13 -18.39
CA HIS A 117 6.94 -4.09 -18.40
C HIS A 117 5.74 -4.31 -19.34
N ALA A 118 4.52 -4.24 -18.80
CA ALA A 118 3.25 -4.43 -19.53
C ALA A 118 3.00 -3.48 -20.72
N ASN A 119 3.89 -2.50 -20.96
CA ASN A 119 3.87 -1.57 -22.08
C ASN A 119 4.77 -1.99 -23.27
N GLN A 120 5.32 -3.21 -23.25
CA GLN A 120 6.04 -3.73 -24.41
C GLN A 120 5.07 -4.15 -25.52
N SER A 121 5.51 -3.98 -26.78
CA SER A 121 4.71 -4.36 -27.95
C SER A 121 4.53 -5.88 -28.07
N GLU A 122 5.55 -6.65 -27.68
CA GLU A 122 5.56 -8.10 -27.80
C GLU A 122 5.20 -8.80 -26.49
N PHE A 123 4.40 -9.86 -26.59
CA PHE A 123 4.03 -10.68 -25.43
C PHE A 123 5.19 -11.63 -25.08
N PRO A 124 5.57 -11.77 -23.80
CA PRO A 124 6.74 -12.56 -23.40
C PRO A 124 6.43 -14.07 -23.37
N TYR A 125 6.17 -14.66 -24.54
CA TYR A 125 5.83 -16.08 -24.70
C TYR A 125 6.90 -17.04 -24.12
N GLU A 126 8.16 -16.62 -24.11
CA GLU A 126 9.29 -17.40 -23.58
C GLU A 126 9.14 -17.73 -22.09
N ASN A 127 8.40 -16.90 -21.36
CA ASN A 127 8.18 -17.09 -19.93
C ASN A 127 7.00 -18.02 -19.64
N LEU A 128 6.28 -18.52 -20.63
CA LEU A 128 5.15 -19.43 -20.39
C LEU A 128 5.62 -20.85 -20.11
N ASP A 129 4.86 -21.56 -19.29
CA ASP A 129 4.95 -23.02 -19.20
C ASP A 129 3.78 -23.64 -19.96
N LYS A 130 4.08 -24.45 -20.99
CA LYS A 130 3.07 -25.08 -21.84
C LYS A 130 2.25 -26.16 -21.12
N ASN A 131 2.75 -26.67 -20.00
CA ASN A 131 2.10 -27.73 -19.22
C ASN A 131 1.29 -27.20 -18.04
N GLN A 132 1.31 -25.89 -17.81
CA GLN A 132 0.64 -25.23 -16.68
C GLN A 132 -0.35 -24.18 -17.18
N GLU A 133 -1.30 -23.83 -16.30
CA GLU A 133 -2.08 -22.64 -16.54
C GLU A 133 -1.21 -21.40 -16.29
N ASN A 134 -1.25 -20.45 -17.22
CA ASN A 134 -0.46 -19.23 -17.16
C ASN A 134 -1.37 -18.04 -16.81
N TYR A 135 -0.95 -17.26 -15.83
CA TYR A 135 -1.62 -16.04 -15.39
C TYR A 135 -0.69 -14.84 -15.52
N LEU A 136 -1.25 -13.67 -15.82
CA LEU A 136 -0.55 -12.39 -15.82
C LEU A 136 -1.16 -11.48 -14.76
N VAL A 137 -0.33 -10.94 -13.87
CA VAL A 137 -0.70 -10.00 -12.81
C VAL A 137 -0.13 -8.63 -13.14
N ILE A 138 -1.01 -7.64 -13.24
CA ILE A 138 -0.66 -6.25 -13.53
C ILE A 138 -1.09 -5.40 -12.35
N VAL A 139 -0.13 -4.66 -11.80
CA VAL A 139 -0.29 -3.96 -10.53
C VAL A 139 -0.44 -2.47 -10.75
N ASN A 140 0.35 -1.85 -11.62
CA ASN A 140 0.29 -0.40 -11.81
C ASN A 140 -0.34 0.00 -13.15
N ASN A 141 -0.03 -0.73 -14.22
CA ASN A 141 -0.41 -0.27 -15.55
C ASN A 141 -1.86 -0.63 -15.88
N ASP A 142 -2.66 0.38 -16.23
CA ASP A 142 -4.03 0.16 -16.70
C ASP A 142 -4.11 -0.29 -18.16
N MET A 143 -3.04 -0.04 -18.93
CA MET A 143 -2.97 -0.35 -20.35
C MET A 143 -2.21 -1.65 -20.56
N VAL A 144 -2.98 -2.67 -20.93
CA VAL A 144 -2.48 -3.94 -21.46
C VAL A 144 -2.67 -3.89 -22.95
N ASN A 145 -1.70 -4.39 -23.73
CA ASN A 145 -1.90 -4.48 -25.17
C ASN A 145 -3.11 -5.38 -25.48
N ASN A 146 -4.09 -4.83 -26.22
CA ASN A 146 -5.32 -5.54 -26.58
C ASN A 146 -5.07 -6.74 -27.51
N ASP A 147 -3.93 -6.77 -28.19
CA ASP A 147 -3.53 -7.87 -29.07
C ASP A 147 -3.02 -9.10 -28.29
N TRP A 148 -2.81 -8.97 -26.98
CA TRP A 148 -2.35 -10.07 -26.16
C TRP A 148 -3.49 -11.10 -25.90
N PRO A 149 -3.18 -12.41 -25.89
CA PRO A 149 -4.17 -13.47 -25.71
C PRO A 149 -4.60 -13.60 -24.24
N LEU A 150 -5.30 -12.58 -23.74
CA LEU A 150 -5.60 -12.40 -22.32
C LEU A 150 -7.10 -12.34 -22.06
N LYS A 151 -7.53 -13.08 -21.04
CA LYS A 151 -8.87 -13.00 -20.47
C LYS A 151 -8.79 -12.47 -19.04
N LEU A 152 -9.40 -11.32 -18.76
CA LEU A 152 -9.51 -10.81 -17.39
C LEU A 152 -10.31 -11.80 -16.54
N VAL A 153 -9.73 -12.24 -15.43
CA VAL A 153 -10.35 -13.21 -14.50
C VAL A 153 -10.57 -12.64 -13.09
N LEU A 154 -9.78 -11.66 -12.69
CA LEU A 154 -9.95 -10.97 -11.42
C LEU A 154 -9.58 -9.49 -11.55
N GLN A 155 -10.34 -8.64 -10.89
CA GLN A 155 -10.02 -7.23 -10.69
C GLN A 155 -10.18 -6.91 -9.20
N SER A 156 -9.06 -6.70 -8.52
CA SER A 156 -9.03 -6.40 -7.08
C SER A 156 -8.92 -4.89 -6.87
N PRO A 157 -9.93 -4.22 -6.28
CA PRO A 157 -9.90 -2.79 -6.05
C PRO A 157 -8.98 -2.41 -4.90
N ARG A 158 -8.25 -1.30 -5.06
CA ARG A 158 -7.61 -0.62 -3.93
C ARG A 158 -8.61 0.28 -3.21
N ILE A 159 -8.24 0.66 -1.99
CA ILE A 159 -9.07 1.56 -1.18
C ILE A 159 -9.33 2.86 -1.96
N GLY A 160 -10.59 3.29 -1.98
CA GLY A 160 -11.03 4.47 -2.74
C GLY A 160 -11.40 4.21 -4.20
N ASN A 161 -11.28 2.97 -4.71
CA ASN A 161 -11.68 2.58 -6.07
C ASN A 161 -11.06 3.45 -7.19
N LYS A 162 -9.84 3.95 -6.97
CA LYS A 162 -9.10 4.76 -7.95
C LYS A 162 -8.08 3.96 -8.74
N SER A 163 -7.76 2.75 -8.29
CA SER A 163 -6.82 1.87 -8.97
C SER A 163 -7.12 0.40 -8.62
N TRP A 164 -6.63 -0.52 -9.44
CA TRP A 164 -6.89 -1.94 -9.31
C TRP A 164 -5.64 -2.76 -9.56
N ILE A 165 -5.62 -3.98 -9.03
CA ILE A 165 -4.74 -5.06 -9.50
C ILE A 165 -5.57 -5.94 -10.41
N LYS A 166 -5.08 -6.21 -11.62
CA LYS A 166 -5.79 -7.01 -12.63
C LYS A 166 -5.04 -8.32 -12.81
N VAL A 167 -5.80 -9.41 -12.83
CA VAL A 167 -5.29 -10.75 -13.13
C VAL A 167 -5.94 -11.23 -14.42
N TYR A 168 -5.09 -11.65 -15.34
CA TYR A 168 -5.50 -12.20 -16.62
C TYR A 168 -5.10 -13.67 -16.69
N LYS A 169 -5.98 -14.51 -17.24
CA LYS A 169 -5.63 -15.85 -17.69
C LYS A 169 -5.16 -15.77 -19.13
N ILE A 170 -4.05 -16.42 -19.43
CA ILE A 170 -3.45 -16.44 -20.76
C ILE A 170 -4.07 -17.59 -21.55
N THR A 171 -4.64 -17.28 -22.72
CA THR A 171 -5.41 -18.22 -23.56
C THR A 171 -4.66 -18.47 -24.86
N ILE A 172 -3.64 -19.32 -24.82
CA ILE A 172 -2.83 -19.72 -25.98
C ILE A 172 -2.98 -21.23 -26.18
#